data_AF-D8M1H8-F1
#
_entry.id   AF-D8M1H8-F1
#
_cell.length_a   1.000
_cell.length_b   1.000
_cell.length_c   1.000
_cell.angle_alpha   90.00
_cell.angle_beta   90.00
_cell.angle_gamma   90.00
#
_symmetry.space_group_name_H-M   'P 1'
#
loop_
_entity.id
_entity.type
_entity.pdbx_description
1 polymer ?
#
loop_
_entity_poly.entity_id
_entity_poly.type
_entity_poly.pdbx_seq_one_letter_code
_entity_poly.pdbx_strand_id
1 'polypeptide(L)'
;MNTAVSKASLGEEHQNLAKLFCMEPGNDWEEVFVGICSVLQRVSVFTNLFESVFTIWKVLPMVINEMTTYEAVDEMLLLWKESKFSYSLSFLQSEDRDSIMMLIQAAQKATAEHRATNDISEEVSLDLPSVSVDSVHEIYLILSNADVIQRDSFRTLLCKNEYAYLHDLLNVFPQLEEQHKQDSLTELYDICHLILDLGYEDLVGELFADDNFSKFIGIMEYKPELPFKAEYRQFFNTQVHCWNTIPCLTEEVKALIHKLYRLIFFRDAVDPQPINEIIPSALGIHIIDTQHKIVLSIATNTAILDMILAWLKGKNSERKVSIGILTELMFHTKELGVEEQELIVKKLEGSTDRLSNSLFELLGERSVEEHDVSRLMNILDYRVSFNSESFREFVLAKKCGLFEIVMSKLIDDVCCFIMLF
;
A
#
# COMPACT_ATOMS: atom_id res chain seq x y z
N MET A 1 -29.13 -9.18 15.46
CA MET A 1 -29.01 -9.80 16.81
C MET A 1 -27.66 -10.48 16.86
N ASN A 2 -26.71 -9.92 17.61
CA ASN A 2 -25.35 -10.44 17.73
C ASN A 2 -25.37 -11.69 18.60
N THR A 3 -25.26 -12.85 17.99
CA THR A 3 -25.10 -14.10 18.72
C THR A 3 -23.63 -14.23 19.08
N ALA A 4 -23.26 -13.75 20.26
CA ALA A 4 -22.02 -14.18 20.89
C ALA A 4 -22.10 -15.71 21.05
N VAL A 5 -21.10 -16.44 20.57
CA VAL A 5 -20.95 -17.86 20.92
C VAL A 5 -20.66 -17.89 22.43
N SER A 6 -21.75 -18.07 23.18
CA SER A 6 -21.87 -18.53 24.56
C SER A 6 -20.64 -18.37 25.47
N LYS A 7 -20.72 -17.37 26.35
CA LYS A 7 -20.15 -17.41 27.71
C LYS A 7 -20.57 -18.73 28.40
N ALA A 8 -19.68 -19.71 28.44
CA ALA A 8 -19.74 -20.81 29.40
C ALA A 8 -18.72 -20.51 30.50
N SER A 9 -19.24 -20.20 31.68
CA SER A 9 -18.51 -19.85 32.90
C SER A 9 -17.75 -21.04 33.49
N LEU A 10 -16.41 -20.95 33.57
CA LEU A 10 -15.57 -21.63 34.56
C LEU A 10 -14.17 -20.98 34.60
N GLY A 11 -13.88 -20.23 35.67
CA GLY A 11 -12.53 -19.94 36.16
C GLY A 11 -11.76 -18.81 35.46
N GLU A 12 -11.34 -17.81 36.25
CA GLU A 12 -10.30 -16.78 36.00
C GLU A 12 -10.16 -16.18 34.58
N GLU A 13 -10.44 -14.88 34.44
CA GLU A 13 -10.16 -14.11 33.23
C GLU A 13 -8.65 -14.10 32.94
N HIS A 14 -8.19 -15.08 32.15
CA HIS A 14 -6.93 -15.00 31.45
C HIS A 14 -7.03 -13.83 30.45
N GLN A 15 -6.43 -12.70 30.81
CA GLN A 15 -6.23 -11.61 29.86
C GLN A 15 -5.17 -12.10 28.89
N ASN A 16 -5.58 -12.62 27.73
CA ASN A 16 -4.74 -13.14 26.64
C ASN A 16 -3.81 -12.04 26.08
N LEU A 17 -2.90 -11.52 26.90
CA LEU A 17 -2.04 -10.40 26.60
C LEU A 17 -0.93 -10.88 25.69
N ALA A 18 -0.86 -10.28 24.51
CA ALA A 18 0.11 -10.63 23.49
C ALA A 18 0.80 -9.39 22.93
N LYS A 19 2.02 -9.61 22.47
CA LYS A 19 2.76 -8.68 21.62
C LYS A 19 2.75 -9.21 20.19
N LEU A 20 2.32 -8.39 19.24
CA LEU A 20 2.40 -8.67 17.81
C LEU A 20 3.72 -8.13 17.28
N PHE A 21 4.41 -8.95 16.51
CA PHE A 21 5.58 -8.59 15.74
C PHE A 21 5.33 -8.85 14.25
N CYS A 22 5.93 -8.03 13.39
CA CYS A 22 5.96 -8.20 11.94
C CYS A 22 7.41 -8.17 11.46
N MET A 23 7.69 -8.93 10.42
CA MET A 23 8.97 -8.96 9.73
C MET A 23 8.74 -8.93 8.22
N GLU A 24 9.27 -7.90 7.58
CA GLU A 24 9.32 -7.78 6.11
C GLU A 24 10.47 -8.62 5.53
N PRO A 25 10.45 -8.97 4.22
CA PRO A 25 11.53 -9.71 3.59
C PRO A 25 12.89 -8.98 3.68
N GLY A 26 13.80 -9.48 4.51
CA GLY A 26 15.15 -8.93 4.66
C GLY A 26 15.33 -7.94 5.83
N ASN A 27 14.28 -7.71 6.62
CA ASN A 27 14.32 -6.87 7.82
C ASN A 27 14.31 -7.71 9.12
N ASP A 28 14.59 -7.04 10.24
CA ASP A 28 14.46 -7.62 11.58
C ASP A 28 12.99 -7.61 12.06
N TRP A 29 12.70 -8.36 13.13
CA TRP A 29 11.39 -8.35 13.78
C TRP A 29 11.11 -7.03 14.49
N GLU A 30 10.02 -6.37 14.15
CA GLU A 30 9.59 -5.12 14.79
C GLU A 30 8.35 -5.33 15.66
N GLU A 31 8.28 -4.68 16.82
CA GLU A 31 7.10 -4.71 17.70
C GLU A 31 6.01 -3.80 17.13
N VAL A 32 4.88 -4.39 16.79
CA VAL A 32 3.78 -3.78 16.03
C VAL A 32 2.65 -3.37 16.96
N PHE A 33 2.33 -4.22 17.95
CA PHE A 33 1.21 -4.00 18.84
C PHE A 33 1.39 -4.72 20.18
N VAL A 34 0.83 -4.16 21.26
CA VAL A 34 0.72 -4.81 22.57
C VAL A 34 -0.70 -4.67 23.08
N GLY A 35 -1.37 -5.80 23.34
CA GLY A 35 -2.75 -5.78 23.83
C GLY A 35 -3.35 -7.16 24.05
N ILE A 36 -4.62 -7.17 24.42
CA ILE A 36 -5.38 -8.39 24.63
C ILE A 36 -5.77 -8.95 23.27
N CYS A 37 -5.32 -10.16 22.97
CA CYS A 37 -5.69 -10.91 21.79
C CYS A 37 -7.03 -11.61 22.04
N SER A 38 -7.98 -11.44 21.12
CA SER A 38 -9.25 -12.16 21.14
C SER A 38 -9.64 -12.56 19.72
N VAL A 39 -10.27 -13.71 19.56
CA VAL A 39 -10.82 -14.12 18.27
C VAL A 39 -12.30 -13.79 18.27
N LEU A 40 -12.71 -12.85 17.42
CA LEU A 40 -14.10 -12.45 17.28
C LEU A 40 -14.66 -12.92 15.95
N GLN A 41 -15.88 -13.45 15.98
CA GLN A 41 -16.69 -13.72 14.81
C GLN A 41 -17.53 -12.48 14.50
N ARG A 42 -17.21 -11.76 13.41
CA ARG A 42 -18.03 -10.65 12.90
C ARG A 42 -18.66 -11.04 11.59
N VAL A 43 -19.98 -11.18 11.57
CA VAL A 43 -20.82 -11.29 10.35
C VAL A 43 -20.29 -12.32 9.34
N SER A 44 -19.54 -13.34 9.84
CA SER A 44 -18.89 -14.48 9.13
C SER A 44 -17.38 -14.41 8.84
N VAL A 45 -16.65 -13.34 9.18
CA VAL A 45 -15.17 -13.32 9.21
C VAL A 45 -14.68 -13.56 10.64
N PHE A 46 -13.72 -14.47 10.84
CA PHE A 46 -12.99 -14.55 12.10
C PHE A 46 -11.79 -13.61 12.03
N THR A 47 -11.74 -12.64 12.94
CA THR A 47 -10.61 -11.71 13.05
C THR A 47 -9.90 -11.91 14.38
N ASN A 48 -8.57 -12.03 14.35
CA ASN A 48 -7.73 -11.75 15.50
C ASN A 48 -7.88 -10.26 15.81
N LEU A 49 -8.49 -9.96 16.95
CA LEU A 49 -8.74 -8.62 17.42
C LEU A 49 -7.80 -8.35 18.59
N PHE A 50 -6.86 -7.43 18.37
CA PHE A 50 -6.00 -6.94 19.44
C PHE A 50 -6.58 -5.67 20.05
N GLU A 51 -6.96 -5.72 21.32
CA GLU A 51 -7.45 -4.57 22.08
C GLU A 51 -6.32 -4.02 22.97
N SER A 52 -5.94 -2.75 22.76
CA SER A 52 -4.83 -2.14 23.50
C SER A 52 -5.13 -2.03 25.00
N VAL A 53 -4.20 -2.45 25.85
CA VAL A 53 -4.28 -2.28 27.32
C VAL A 53 -3.95 -0.84 27.76
N PHE A 54 -3.30 -0.06 26.90
CA PHE A 54 -2.76 1.27 27.26
C PHE A 54 -3.59 2.44 26.75
N THR A 55 -4.44 2.25 25.74
CA THR A 55 -5.24 3.33 25.14
C THR A 55 -6.63 2.86 24.74
N ILE A 56 -7.65 3.68 25.04
CA ILE A 56 -9.08 3.32 25.01
C ILE A 56 -9.67 3.18 23.59
N TRP A 57 -8.86 3.18 22.52
CA TRP A 57 -9.38 3.32 21.14
C TRP A 57 -8.58 2.64 20.02
N LYS A 58 -7.61 1.74 20.32
CA LYS A 58 -6.84 1.05 19.25
C LYS A 58 -7.21 -0.43 19.21
N VAL A 59 -7.90 -0.81 18.14
CA VAL A 59 -8.30 -2.18 17.83
C VAL A 59 -7.68 -2.55 16.49
N LEU A 60 -6.84 -3.59 16.45
CA LEU A 60 -6.25 -4.09 15.21
C LEU A 60 -7.01 -5.36 14.77
N PRO A 61 -7.78 -5.32 13.67
CA PRO A 61 -8.38 -6.50 13.09
C PRO A 61 -7.39 -7.17 12.13
N MET A 62 -7.08 -8.45 12.34
CA MET A 62 -6.38 -9.30 11.37
C MET A 62 -7.30 -10.46 10.97
N VAL A 63 -7.51 -10.67 9.67
CA VAL A 63 -8.39 -11.73 9.17
C VAL A 63 -7.70 -13.09 9.30
N ILE A 64 -8.39 -14.08 9.87
CA ILE A 64 -7.90 -15.46 9.93
C ILE A 64 -8.23 -16.15 8.60
N ASN A 65 -7.19 -16.51 7.85
CA ASN A 65 -7.33 -17.19 6.56
C ASN A 65 -7.27 -18.72 6.75
N GLU A 66 -8.16 -19.46 6.08
CA GLU A 66 -8.20 -20.93 6.10
C GLU A 66 -6.93 -21.59 5.54
N MET A 67 -6.26 -20.95 4.58
CA MET A 67 -5.07 -21.49 3.92
C MET A 67 -3.77 -21.11 4.62
N THR A 68 -3.82 -20.22 5.62
CA THR A 68 -2.65 -19.79 6.38
C THR A 68 -2.29 -20.82 7.45
N THR A 69 -1.03 -21.25 7.46
CA THR A 69 -0.49 -22.13 8.49
C THR A 69 -0.04 -21.31 9.70
N TYR A 70 -0.74 -21.47 10.82
CA TYR A 70 -0.34 -20.93 12.12
C TYR A 70 0.47 -22.00 12.86
N GLU A 71 1.69 -21.66 13.27
CA GLU A 71 2.64 -22.58 13.87
C GLU A 71 3.03 -22.12 15.27
N ALA A 72 2.85 -22.99 16.26
CA ALA A 72 3.43 -22.78 17.58
C ALA A 72 4.91 -23.15 17.52
N VAL A 73 5.78 -22.15 17.44
CA VAL A 73 7.24 -22.34 17.28
C VAL A 73 7.92 -22.53 18.64
N ASP A 74 7.35 -21.94 19.70
CA ASP A 74 7.87 -22.02 21.07
C ASP A 74 6.72 -22.01 22.09
N GLU A 75 7.02 -22.20 23.38
CA GLU A 75 6.03 -22.16 24.47
C GLU A 75 5.17 -20.89 24.43
N MET A 76 5.79 -19.78 24.05
CA MET A 76 5.20 -18.44 24.08
C MET A 76 4.92 -17.83 22.70
N LEU A 77 5.27 -18.52 21.60
CA LEU A 77 5.25 -17.92 20.27
C LEU A 77 4.31 -18.63 19.30
N LEU A 78 3.48 -17.84 18.62
CA LEU A 78 2.65 -18.27 17.51
C LEU A 78 3.06 -17.50 16.24
N LEU A 79 3.51 -18.21 15.21
CA LEU A 79 4.03 -17.64 13.97
C LEU A 79 3.11 -17.96 12.79
N TRP A 80 2.96 -17.03 11.86
CA TRP A 80 2.35 -17.31 10.56
C TRP A 80 2.91 -16.37 9.49
N LYS A 81 2.60 -16.67 8.23
CA LYS A 81 3.02 -15.87 7.08
C LYS A 81 1.82 -15.47 6.25
N GLU A 82 1.73 -14.18 5.91
CA GLU A 82 0.71 -13.64 5.04
C GLU A 82 1.37 -12.83 3.92
N SER A 83 1.15 -13.28 2.68
CA SER A 83 1.75 -12.68 1.48
C SER A 83 3.29 -12.56 1.61
N LYS A 84 3.81 -11.33 1.71
CA LYS A 84 5.24 -11.02 1.84
C LYS A 84 5.71 -10.89 3.29
N PHE A 85 4.82 -10.80 4.27
CA PHE A 85 5.15 -10.52 5.66
C PHE A 85 5.11 -11.78 6.53
N SER A 86 6.01 -11.85 7.51
CA SER A 86 5.97 -12.85 8.58
C SER A 86 5.45 -12.18 9.85
N TYR A 87 4.51 -12.82 10.54
CA TYR A 87 3.90 -12.31 11.75
C TYR A 87 4.16 -13.27 12.92
N SER A 88 4.38 -12.71 14.10
CA SER A 88 4.58 -13.46 15.34
C SER A 88 3.75 -12.87 16.46
N LEU A 89 3.11 -13.72 17.25
CA LEU A 89 2.51 -13.36 18.52
C LEU A 89 3.29 -13.95 19.67
N SER A 90 3.72 -13.06 20.56
CA SER A 90 4.39 -13.41 21.80
C SER A 90 3.45 -13.23 22.98
N PHE A 91 3.17 -14.33 23.66
CA PHE A 91 2.32 -14.41 24.84
C PHE A 91 3.17 -14.46 26.11
N LEU A 92 2.58 -14.10 27.25
CA LEU A 92 3.25 -14.22 28.54
C LEU A 92 3.14 -15.64 29.12
N GLN A 93 2.08 -16.38 28.76
CA GLN A 93 1.77 -17.71 29.24
C GLN A 93 1.48 -18.65 28.06
N SER A 94 1.92 -19.90 28.18
CA SER A 94 1.66 -20.94 27.18
C SER A 94 0.16 -21.23 27.05
N GLU A 95 -0.58 -21.13 28.15
CA GLU A 95 -2.01 -21.35 28.23
C GLU A 95 -2.79 -20.34 27.36
N ASP A 96 -2.38 -19.07 27.35
CA ASP A 96 -2.99 -18.02 26.54
C ASP A 96 -2.72 -18.25 25.03
N ARG A 97 -1.48 -18.62 24.70
CA ARG A 97 -1.08 -18.97 23.33
C ARG A 97 -1.88 -20.15 22.82
N ASP A 98 -1.99 -21.21 23.63
CA ASP A 98 -2.74 -22.41 23.29
C ASP A 98 -4.24 -22.13 23.14
N SER A 99 -4.79 -21.29 24.01
CA SER A 99 -6.17 -20.81 23.93
C SER A 99 -6.44 -20.09 22.60
N ILE A 100 -5.59 -19.14 22.21
CA ILE A 100 -5.70 -18.43 20.93
C ILE A 100 -5.50 -19.37 19.74
N MET A 101 -4.52 -20.26 19.79
CA MET A 101 -4.29 -21.27 18.74
C MET A 101 -5.53 -22.15 18.55
N MET A 102 -6.15 -22.62 19.63
CA MET A 102 -7.38 -23.40 19.55
C MET A 102 -8.53 -22.60 18.94
N LEU A 103 -8.67 -21.32 19.28
CA LEU A 103 -9.70 -20.45 18.69
C LEU A 103 -9.46 -20.21 17.20
N ILE A 104 -8.21 -20.02 16.77
CA ILE A 104 -7.84 -19.90 15.35
C ILE A 104 -8.15 -21.20 14.61
N GLN A 105 -7.77 -22.36 15.16
CA GLN A 105 -8.06 -23.66 14.56
C GLN A 105 -9.57 -23.94 14.51
N ALA A 106 -10.33 -23.55 15.54
CA ALA A 106 -11.78 -23.66 15.54
C ALA A 106 -12.42 -22.75 14.48
N ALA A 107 -11.88 -21.54 14.27
CA ALA A 107 -12.29 -20.63 13.22
C ALA A 107 -11.98 -21.19 11.82
N GLN A 108 -10.77 -21.71 11.60
CA GLN A 108 -10.39 -22.38 10.34
C GLN A 108 -11.25 -23.61 10.09
N LYS A 109 -11.53 -24.41 11.12
CA LYS A 109 -12.41 -25.59 11.04
C LYS A 109 -13.86 -25.22 10.79
N ALA A 110 -14.39 -24.17 11.41
CA ALA A 110 -15.74 -23.69 11.14
C ALA A 110 -15.89 -23.18 9.69
N THR A 111 -14.85 -22.54 9.18
CA THR A 111 -14.76 -22.09 7.77
C THR A 111 -14.69 -23.29 6.82
N ALA A 112 -13.84 -24.29 7.14
CA ALA A 112 -13.69 -25.52 6.36
C ALA A 112 -14.91 -26.46 6.45
N GLU A 113 -15.61 -26.51 7.59
CA GLU A 113 -16.85 -27.27 7.76
C GLU A 113 -18.00 -26.63 7.01
N HIS A 114 -18.11 -25.29 7.01
CA HIS A 114 -19.02 -24.57 6.11
C HIS A 114 -18.73 -24.93 4.65
N ARG A 115 -17.45 -24.98 4.26
CA ARG A 115 -17.04 -25.41 2.91
C ARG A 115 -17.37 -26.87 2.62
N ALA A 116 -17.18 -27.78 3.58
CA ALA A 116 -17.43 -29.21 3.41
C ALA A 116 -18.94 -29.57 3.39
N THR A 117 -19.78 -28.85 4.14
CA THR A 117 -21.24 -28.94 3.98
C THR A 117 -21.71 -28.35 2.65
N ASN A 118 -20.96 -27.37 2.11
CA ASN A 118 -21.20 -26.75 0.81
C ASN A 118 -20.56 -27.50 -0.37
N ASP A 119 -19.85 -28.62 -0.14
CA ASP A 119 -19.29 -29.49 -1.20
C ASP A 119 -20.32 -30.56 -1.65
N ILE A 120 -21.43 -30.69 -0.92
CA ILE A 120 -22.57 -31.59 -1.23
C ILE A 120 -23.83 -30.78 -1.61
N SER A 121 -23.81 -29.46 -1.48
CA SER A 121 -24.76 -28.56 -2.15
C SER A 121 -24.07 -27.91 -3.33
N GLU A 122 -24.81 -27.68 -4.42
CA GLU A 122 -24.39 -26.86 -5.56
C GLU A 122 -23.61 -25.62 -5.09
N GLU A 123 -22.56 -25.23 -5.84
CA GLU A 123 -21.86 -23.94 -5.67
C GLU A 123 -22.87 -22.90 -5.18
N VAL A 124 -22.69 -22.35 -3.96
CA VAL A 124 -23.54 -21.27 -3.45
C VAL A 124 -23.15 -20.01 -4.24
N SER A 125 -23.59 -20.01 -5.50
CA SER A 125 -23.51 -18.89 -6.41
C SER A 125 -24.43 -17.81 -5.88
N LEU A 126 -23.90 -16.60 -5.77
CA LEU A 126 -24.75 -15.44 -5.60
C LEU A 126 -25.55 -15.27 -6.89
N ASP A 127 -26.83 -15.62 -6.85
CA ASP A 127 -27.76 -15.37 -7.96
C ASP A 127 -28.12 -13.88 -7.95
N LEU A 128 -27.24 -13.08 -8.55
CA LEU A 128 -27.42 -11.64 -8.66
C LEU A 128 -28.17 -11.32 -9.95
N PRO A 129 -29.23 -10.48 -9.89
CA PRO A 129 -29.95 -10.08 -11.09
C PRO A 129 -29.05 -9.24 -12.00
N SER A 130 -29.43 -9.12 -13.28
CA SER A 130 -28.76 -8.20 -14.19
C SER A 130 -28.84 -6.77 -13.66
N VAL A 131 -27.75 -6.02 -13.76
CA VAL A 131 -27.69 -4.64 -13.26
C VAL A 131 -28.60 -3.73 -14.09
N SER A 132 -29.46 -3.00 -13.41
CA SER A 132 -30.37 -2.01 -13.97
C SER A 132 -30.81 -1.05 -12.88
N VAL A 133 -31.38 0.09 -13.26
CA VAL A 133 -31.86 1.13 -12.33
C VAL A 133 -32.85 0.57 -11.29
N ASP A 134 -33.60 -0.48 -11.64
CA ASP A 134 -34.62 -1.07 -10.76
C ASP A 134 -34.11 -2.27 -9.95
N SER A 135 -32.96 -2.86 -10.32
CA SER A 135 -32.38 -4.02 -9.61
C SER A 135 -31.31 -3.65 -8.59
N VAL A 136 -30.83 -2.40 -8.53
CA VAL A 136 -29.80 -1.96 -7.57
C VAL A 136 -30.18 -2.27 -6.12
N HIS A 137 -31.43 -2.01 -5.73
CA HIS A 137 -31.92 -2.31 -4.39
C HIS A 137 -31.86 -3.81 -4.05
N GLU A 138 -32.25 -4.66 -5.00
CA GLU A 138 -32.22 -6.10 -4.83
C GLU A 138 -30.78 -6.62 -4.73
N ILE A 139 -29.87 -6.13 -5.59
CA ILE A 139 -28.44 -6.45 -5.54
C ILE A 139 -27.85 -6.06 -4.17
N TYR A 140 -28.16 -4.85 -3.70
CA TYR A 140 -27.72 -4.37 -2.40
C TYR A 140 -28.22 -5.26 -1.25
N LEU A 141 -29.50 -5.64 -1.27
CA LEU A 141 -30.09 -6.48 -0.23
C LEU A 141 -29.45 -7.87 -0.20
N ILE A 142 -29.20 -8.47 -1.37
CA ILE A 142 -28.53 -9.78 -1.48
C ILE A 142 -27.11 -9.68 -0.91
N LEU A 143 -26.34 -8.68 -1.32
CA LEU A 143 -24.95 -8.49 -0.88
C LEU A 143 -24.84 -8.13 0.61
N SER A 144 -25.78 -7.35 1.14
CA SER A 144 -25.82 -6.98 2.56
C SER A 144 -26.06 -8.17 3.48
N ASN A 145 -26.77 -9.18 2.99
CA ASN A 145 -27.01 -10.44 3.71
C ASN A 145 -25.99 -11.54 3.37
N ALA A 146 -25.04 -11.26 2.47
CA ALA A 146 -24.07 -12.25 2.01
C ALA A 146 -23.03 -12.59 3.09
N ASP A 147 -22.81 -13.89 3.28
CA ASP A 147 -21.73 -14.41 4.13
C ASP A 147 -20.36 -14.31 3.44
N VAL A 148 -19.30 -14.75 4.11
CA VAL A 148 -17.92 -14.66 3.58
C VAL A 148 -17.72 -15.46 2.31
N ILE A 149 -18.29 -16.67 2.24
CA ILE A 149 -18.15 -17.56 1.07
C ILE A 149 -18.88 -16.93 -0.12
N GLN A 150 -20.03 -16.34 0.12
CA GLN A 150 -20.79 -15.60 -0.88
C GLN A 150 -20.03 -14.34 -1.34
N ARG A 151 -19.33 -13.62 -0.46
CA ARG A 151 -18.48 -12.48 -0.88
C ARG A 151 -17.30 -12.89 -1.77
N ASP A 152 -16.69 -14.04 -1.52
CA ASP A 152 -15.67 -14.59 -2.43
C ASP A 152 -16.26 -15.01 -3.79
N SER A 153 -17.49 -15.54 -3.77
CA SER A 153 -18.27 -15.82 -4.99
C SER A 153 -18.60 -14.52 -5.75
N PHE A 154 -18.91 -13.43 -5.03
CA PHE A 154 -19.13 -12.10 -5.61
C PHE A 154 -17.89 -11.60 -6.32
N ARG A 155 -16.71 -11.71 -5.69
CA ARG A 155 -15.43 -11.38 -6.34
C ARG A 155 -15.27 -12.17 -7.65
N THR A 156 -15.52 -13.47 -7.62
CA THR A 156 -15.42 -14.32 -8.81
C THR A 156 -16.40 -13.88 -9.90
N LEU A 157 -17.63 -13.49 -9.55
CA LEU A 157 -18.60 -12.91 -10.48
C LEU A 157 -18.08 -11.60 -11.09
N LEU A 158 -17.56 -10.70 -10.26
CA LEU A 158 -17.03 -9.41 -10.70
C LEU A 158 -15.88 -9.57 -11.69
N CYS A 159 -15.04 -10.60 -11.58
CA CYS A 159 -13.92 -10.82 -12.49
C CYS A 159 -14.31 -11.56 -13.79
N LYS A 160 -15.52 -12.10 -13.92
CA LYS A 160 -15.97 -12.79 -15.14
C LYS A 160 -16.16 -11.80 -16.29
N ASN A 161 -15.96 -12.28 -17.52
CA ASN A 161 -16.20 -11.54 -18.76
C ASN A 161 -15.56 -10.14 -18.77
N GLU A 162 -14.28 -10.04 -18.42
CA GLU A 162 -13.54 -8.76 -18.42
C GLU A 162 -14.20 -7.67 -17.56
N TYR A 163 -14.65 -8.05 -16.37
CA TYR A 163 -15.30 -7.15 -15.40
C TYR A 163 -16.66 -6.58 -15.83
N ALA A 164 -17.35 -7.23 -16.77
CA ALA A 164 -18.64 -6.74 -17.30
C ALA A 164 -19.67 -6.38 -16.21
N TYR A 165 -19.83 -7.22 -15.18
CA TYR A 165 -20.80 -6.93 -14.11
C TYR A 165 -20.40 -5.70 -13.28
N LEU A 166 -19.10 -5.52 -13.00
CA LEU A 166 -18.60 -4.32 -12.34
C LEU A 166 -18.83 -3.09 -13.21
N HIS A 167 -18.54 -3.17 -14.50
CA HIS A 167 -18.78 -2.05 -15.42
C HIS A 167 -20.26 -1.68 -15.48
N ASP A 168 -21.15 -2.67 -15.51
CA ASP A 168 -22.60 -2.42 -15.50
C ASP A 168 -23.04 -1.72 -14.21
N LEU A 169 -22.51 -2.12 -13.04
CA LEU A 169 -22.72 -1.41 -11.76
C LEU A 169 -22.25 0.05 -11.85
N LEU A 170 -21.09 0.33 -12.44
CA LEU A 170 -20.62 1.70 -12.60
C LEU A 170 -21.43 2.48 -13.65
N ASN A 171 -21.96 1.81 -14.67
CA ASN A 171 -22.68 2.43 -15.78
C ASN A 171 -24.14 2.76 -15.47
N VAL A 172 -24.73 2.18 -14.42
CA VAL A 172 -26.09 2.55 -13.98
C VAL A 172 -26.11 3.92 -13.26
N PHE A 173 -24.98 4.33 -12.69
CA PHE A 173 -24.86 5.53 -11.88
C PHE A 173 -25.34 6.83 -12.57
N PRO A 174 -24.95 7.16 -13.82
CA PRO A 174 -25.41 8.39 -14.46
C PRO A 174 -26.94 8.47 -14.59
N GLN A 175 -27.61 7.34 -14.83
CA GLN A 175 -29.08 7.30 -14.93
C GLN A 175 -29.75 7.48 -13.58
N LEU A 176 -29.19 6.90 -12.50
CA LEU A 176 -29.67 7.11 -11.14
C LEU A 176 -29.53 8.56 -10.70
N GLU A 177 -28.41 9.19 -11.05
CA GLU A 177 -28.11 10.60 -10.75
C GLU A 177 -29.07 11.54 -11.51
N GLU A 178 -29.32 11.29 -12.79
CA GLU A 178 -30.28 12.07 -13.60
C GLU A 178 -31.72 11.96 -13.08
N GLN A 179 -32.11 10.78 -12.58
CA GLN A 179 -33.44 10.55 -12.00
C GLN A 179 -33.57 10.98 -10.54
N HIS A 180 -32.49 11.47 -9.91
CA HIS A 180 -32.44 11.83 -8.50
C HIS A 180 -32.92 10.71 -7.55
N LYS A 181 -32.60 9.43 -7.88
CA LYS A 181 -32.93 8.25 -7.04
C LYS A 181 -31.95 8.14 -5.86
N GLN A 182 -32.13 8.98 -4.84
CA GLN A 182 -31.19 9.10 -3.71
C GLN A 182 -30.93 7.77 -2.98
N ASP A 183 -31.98 7.01 -2.66
CA ASP A 183 -31.83 5.73 -1.93
C ASP A 183 -30.97 4.74 -2.73
N SER A 184 -31.23 4.61 -4.04
CA SER A 184 -30.45 3.74 -4.92
C SER A 184 -29.01 4.23 -5.15
N LEU A 185 -28.75 5.53 -5.04
CA LEU A 185 -27.39 6.08 -5.10
C LEU A 185 -26.60 5.72 -3.84
N THR A 186 -27.24 5.75 -2.67
CA THR A 186 -26.64 5.30 -1.41
C THR A 186 -26.42 3.78 -1.39
N GLU A 187 -27.36 3.00 -1.93
CA GLU A 187 -27.17 1.55 -2.09
C GLU A 187 -26.01 1.22 -3.04
N LEU A 188 -25.89 1.96 -4.14
CA LEU A 188 -24.77 1.81 -5.07
C LEU A 188 -23.43 2.21 -4.43
N TYR A 189 -23.43 3.23 -3.56
CA TYR A 189 -22.28 3.56 -2.72
C TYR A 189 -21.86 2.36 -1.87
N ASP A 190 -22.80 1.76 -1.13
CA ASP A 190 -22.49 0.63 -0.24
C ASP A 190 -21.96 -0.58 -1.03
N ILE A 191 -22.51 -0.84 -2.23
CA ILE A 191 -22.00 -1.89 -3.13
C ILE A 191 -20.56 -1.60 -3.55
N CYS A 192 -20.25 -0.40 -4.03
CA CYS A 192 -18.89 -0.04 -4.45
C CYS A 192 -17.91 -0.03 -3.28
N HIS A 193 -18.35 0.39 -2.09
CA HIS A 193 -17.55 0.32 -0.87
C HIS A 193 -17.24 -1.13 -0.49
N LEU A 194 -18.23 -2.03 -0.56
CA LEU A 194 -18.01 -3.46 -0.35
C LEU A 194 -16.96 -4.03 -1.32
N ILE A 195 -16.98 -3.62 -2.59
CA ILE A 195 -16.00 -4.07 -3.60
C ILE A 195 -14.58 -3.63 -3.21
N LEU A 196 -14.41 -2.41 -2.70
CA LEU A 196 -13.12 -1.94 -2.18
C LEU A 196 -12.66 -2.74 -0.96
N ASP A 197 -13.59 -3.03 -0.05
CA ASP A 197 -13.33 -3.78 1.18
C ASP A 197 -12.90 -5.23 0.92
N LEU A 198 -13.25 -5.81 -0.25
CA LEU A 198 -12.71 -7.10 -0.67
C LEU A 198 -11.18 -7.06 -0.83
N GLY A 199 -10.61 -5.89 -1.12
CA GLY A 199 -9.16 -5.66 -1.07
C GLY A 199 -8.33 -6.33 -2.15
N TYR A 200 -8.93 -6.90 -3.20
CA TYR A 200 -8.19 -7.59 -4.26
C TYR A 200 -7.52 -6.64 -5.25
N GLU A 201 -6.34 -7.04 -5.75
CA GLU A 201 -5.51 -6.19 -6.60
C GLU A 201 -6.18 -5.84 -7.93
N ASP A 202 -6.78 -6.84 -8.55
CA ASP A 202 -7.49 -6.73 -9.81
C ASP A 202 -8.68 -5.76 -9.73
N LEU A 203 -9.54 -5.92 -8.72
CA LEU A 203 -10.74 -5.09 -8.56
C LEU A 203 -10.43 -3.63 -8.26
N VAL A 204 -9.47 -3.36 -7.36
CA VAL A 204 -9.01 -1.99 -7.11
C VAL A 204 -8.34 -1.41 -8.36
N GLY A 205 -7.56 -2.21 -9.09
CA GLY A 205 -7.01 -1.80 -10.37
C GLY A 205 -8.08 -1.34 -11.35
N GLU A 206 -9.16 -2.10 -11.46
CA GLU A 206 -10.26 -1.85 -12.40
C GLU A 206 -11.13 -0.65 -12.01
N LEU A 207 -11.45 -0.48 -10.72
CA LEU A 207 -12.21 0.68 -10.23
C LEU A 207 -11.49 2.01 -10.51
N PHE A 208 -10.15 2.01 -10.40
CA PHE A 208 -9.30 3.18 -10.58
C PHE A 208 -8.81 3.37 -12.03
N ALA A 209 -9.24 2.51 -12.97
CA ALA A 209 -8.94 2.63 -14.39
C ALA A 209 -9.55 3.89 -15.01
N ASP A 210 -8.95 4.38 -16.10
CA ASP A 210 -9.33 5.64 -16.77
C ASP A 210 -10.83 5.74 -17.08
N ASP A 211 -11.41 4.65 -17.60
CA ASP A 211 -12.80 4.60 -18.08
C ASP A 211 -13.83 4.47 -16.93
N ASN A 212 -13.38 4.06 -15.75
CA ASN A 212 -14.23 3.75 -14.60
C ASN A 212 -14.15 4.82 -13.51
N PHE A 213 -12.96 5.42 -13.32
CA PHE A 213 -12.67 6.29 -12.18
C PHE A 213 -13.69 7.43 -12.01
N SER A 214 -14.09 8.09 -13.09
CA SER A 214 -15.07 9.19 -13.02
C SER A 214 -16.43 8.73 -12.48
N LYS A 215 -16.93 7.58 -12.94
CA LYS A 215 -18.20 7.01 -12.46
C LYS A 215 -18.07 6.54 -11.02
N PHE A 216 -16.98 5.82 -10.72
CA PHE A 216 -16.68 5.33 -9.39
C PHE A 216 -16.61 6.47 -8.37
N ILE A 217 -15.79 7.51 -8.60
CA ILE A 217 -15.75 8.67 -7.70
C ILE A 217 -17.10 9.37 -7.59
N GLY A 218 -17.87 9.43 -8.67
CA GLY A 218 -19.23 9.98 -8.64
C GLY A 218 -20.16 9.23 -7.69
N ILE A 219 -20.09 7.91 -7.67
CA ILE A 219 -20.84 7.07 -6.71
C ILE A 219 -20.39 7.40 -5.27
N MET A 220 -19.09 7.57 -5.06
CA MET A 220 -18.51 7.86 -3.73
C MET A 220 -18.92 9.22 -3.16
N GLU A 221 -19.48 10.13 -3.97
CA GLU A 221 -20.03 11.41 -3.50
C GLU A 221 -21.31 11.26 -2.68
N TYR A 222 -21.98 10.09 -2.75
CA TYR A 222 -23.27 9.80 -2.11
C TYR A 222 -23.14 9.02 -0.79
N LYS A 223 -21.98 9.13 -0.15
CA LYS A 223 -21.68 8.54 1.17
C LYS A 223 -22.78 8.87 2.20
N PRO A 224 -23.38 7.87 2.88
CA PRO A 224 -24.51 8.06 3.78
C PRO A 224 -24.23 9.02 4.95
N GLU A 225 -22.98 9.10 5.41
CA GLU A 225 -22.59 9.98 6.52
C GLU A 225 -22.51 11.46 6.14
N LEU A 226 -22.54 11.77 4.84
CA LEU A 226 -22.47 13.15 4.38
C LEU A 226 -23.86 13.80 4.33
N PRO A 227 -24.02 15.02 4.85
CA PRO A 227 -25.31 15.72 4.81
C PRO A 227 -25.71 16.14 3.39
N PHE A 228 -24.73 16.28 2.50
CA PHE A 228 -24.91 16.65 1.09
C PHE A 228 -23.86 15.92 0.24
N LYS A 229 -24.12 15.83 -1.06
CA LYS A 229 -23.19 15.31 -2.07
C LYS A 229 -21.83 16.02 -1.98
N ALA A 230 -20.74 15.24 -2.00
CA ALA A 230 -19.38 15.73 -1.72
C ALA A 230 -18.69 16.53 -2.84
N GLU A 231 -19.20 16.44 -4.08
CA GLU A 231 -18.64 17.08 -5.30
C GLU A 231 -17.15 16.75 -5.59
N TYR A 232 -16.72 15.52 -5.26
CA TYR A 232 -15.35 15.02 -5.51
C TYR A 232 -14.95 15.07 -7.00
N ARG A 233 -15.85 14.73 -7.93
CA ARG A 233 -15.59 14.80 -9.38
C ARG A 233 -15.35 16.24 -9.84
N GLN A 234 -16.13 17.19 -9.31
CA GLN A 234 -15.94 18.60 -9.65
C GLN A 234 -14.57 19.06 -9.18
N PHE A 235 -14.19 18.75 -7.95
CA PHE A 235 -12.86 19.07 -7.42
C PHE A 235 -11.75 18.43 -8.26
N PHE A 236 -11.86 17.12 -8.54
CA PHE A 236 -10.86 16.39 -9.32
C PHE A 236 -10.70 17.00 -10.71
N ASN A 237 -11.79 17.26 -11.44
CA ASN A 237 -11.71 17.78 -12.81
C ASN A 237 -11.25 19.24 -12.89
N THR A 238 -11.44 20.04 -11.84
CA THR A 238 -11.11 21.47 -11.85
C THR A 238 -9.74 21.79 -11.27
N GLN A 239 -9.28 21.03 -10.28
CA GLN A 239 -8.03 21.32 -9.57
C GLN A 239 -6.86 20.46 -10.08
N VAL A 240 -7.14 19.27 -10.61
CA VAL A 240 -6.10 18.31 -10.97
C VAL A 240 -5.56 18.62 -12.36
N HIS A 241 -4.31 19.06 -12.40
CA HIS A 241 -3.59 19.31 -13.64
C HIS A 241 -2.31 18.48 -13.63
N CYS A 242 -2.17 17.59 -14.61
CA CYS A 242 -0.93 16.84 -14.80
C CYS A 242 0.13 17.76 -15.45
N TRP A 243 1.11 18.17 -14.66
CA TRP A 243 2.26 18.93 -15.14
C TRP A 243 3.40 17.96 -15.44
N ASN A 244 3.47 17.48 -16.68
CA ASN A 244 4.58 16.63 -17.09
C ASN A 244 5.84 17.48 -17.34
N THR A 245 6.82 17.34 -16.46
CA THR A 245 8.13 17.99 -16.58
C THR A 245 9.17 17.12 -17.29
N ILE A 246 8.89 15.85 -17.58
CA ILE A 246 9.80 14.88 -18.21
C ILE A 246 9.32 14.57 -19.64
N PRO A 247 9.95 15.14 -20.69
CA PRO A 247 9.49 14.97 -22.08
C PRO A 247 9.52 13.53 -22.59
N CYS A 248 10.45 12.71 -22.10
CA CYS A 248 10.65 11.32 -22.55
C CYS A 248 9.89 10.29 -21.72
N LEU A 249 8.93 10.71 -20.89
CA LEU A 249 8.10 9.79 -20.10
C LEU A 249 7.22 8.97 -21.04
N THR A 250 7.24 7.64 -20.89
CA THR A 250 6.42 6.75 -21.72
C THR A 250 4.96 6.80 -21.28
N GLU A 251 4.03 6.43 -22.17
CA GLU A 251 2.59 6.44 -21.84
C GLU A 251 2.26 5.49 -20.68
N GLU A 252 2.99 4.38 -20.55
CA GLU A 252 2.83 3.44 -19.45
C GLU A 252 3.17 4.11 -18.10
N VAL A 253 4.25 4.88 -18.02
CA VAL A 253 4.61 5.61 -16.79
C VAL A 253 3.61 6.73 -16.51
N LYS A 254 3.09 7.42 -17.54
CA LYS A 254 2.04 8.43 -17.36
C LYS A 254 0.78 7.81 -16.78
N ALA A 255 0.36 6.66 -17.30
CA ALA A 255 -0.79 5.91 -16.79
C ALA A 255 -0.58 5.51 -15.31
N LEU A 256 0.62 5.05 -14.93
CA LEU A 256 0.94 4.76 -13.54
C LEU A 256 0.90 6.00 -12.65
N ILE A 257 1.42 7.14 -13.10
CA ILE A 257 1.36 8.41 -12.34
C ILE A 257 -0.10 8.85 -12.14
N HIS A 258 -0.93 8.76 -13.19
CA HIS A 258 -2.36 9.07 -13.07
C HIS A 258 -3.06 8.11 -12.11
N LYS A 259 -2.78 6.80 -12.20
CA LYS A 259 -3.32 5.79 -11.27
C LYS A 259 -2.91 6.10 -9.84
N LEU A 260 -1.63 6.38 -9.59
CA LEU A 260 -1.13 6.75 -8.26
C LEU A 260 -1.85 7.98 -7.71
N TYR A 261 -1.99 9.02 -8.54
CA TYR A 261 -2.69 10.24 -8.13
C TYR A 261 -4.14 9.96 -7.73
N ARG A 262 -4.86 9.12 -8.50
CA ARG A 262 -6.23 8.74 -8.18
C ARG A 262 -6.34 7.95 -6.88
N LEU A 263 -5.42 7.01 -6.64
CA LEU A 263 -5.38 6.22 -5.40
C LEU A 263 -5.12 7.12 -4.18
N ILE A 264 -4.14 8.02 -4.28
CA ILE A 264 -3.82 9.00 -3.22
C ILE A 264 -5.00 9.96 -3.00
N PHE A 265 -5.59 10.49 -4.07
CA PHE A 265 -6.76 11.36 -3.98
C PHE A 265 -7.92 10.68 -3.26
N PHE A 266 -8.19 9.41 -3.60
CA PHE A 266 -9.23 8.66 -2.92
C PHE A 266 -8.91 8.48 -1.43
N ARG A 267 -7.69 8.02 -1.11
CA ARG A 267 -7.23 7.83 0.28
C ARG A 267 -7.30 9.11 1.11
N ASP A 268 -6.96 10.26 0.53
CA ASP A 268 -6.79 11.50 1.31
C ASP A 268 -8.06 12.37 1.34
N ALA A 269 -8.87 12.34 0.28
CA ALA A 269 -10.03 13.24 0.13
C ALA A 269 -11.38 12.54 0.19
N VAL A 270 -11.47 11.28 -0.26
CA VAL A 270 -12.75 10.56 -0.40
C VAL A 270 -13.00 9.62 0.77
N ASP A 271 -11.99 8.80 1.10
CA ASP A 271 -12.03 7.88 2.23
C ASP A 271 -10.73 7.99 3.07
N PRO A 272 -10.64 9.04 3.92
CA PRO A 272 -9.50 9.29 4.78
C PRO A 272 -9.16 8.11 5.69
N GLN A 273 -8.06 7.43 5.40
CA GLN A 273 -7.53 6.39 6.27
C GLN A 273 -6.81 6.98 7.49
N PRO A 274 -6.82 6.28 8.64
CA PRO A 274 -6.06 6.71 9.82
C PRO A 274 -4.59 6.94 9.48
N ILE A 275 -4.04 8.08 9.90
CA ILE A 275 -2.64 8.50 9.62
C ILE A 275 -1.60 7.45 10.05
N ASN A 276 -1.92 6.63 11.07
CA ASN A 276 -1.03 5.62 11.64
C ASN A 276 -1.63 4.21 11.48
N GLU A 277 -2.03 3.84 10.27
CA GLU A 277 -2.30 2.43 9.95
C GLU A 277 -1.02 1.62 10.15
N ILE A 278 -1.07 0.67 11.07
CA ILE A 278 0.07 -0.20 11.39
C ILE A 278 0.27 -1.24 10.27
N ILE A 279 -0.83 -1.67 9.64
CA ILE A 279 -0.84 -2.54 8.49
C ILE A 279 -1.49 -1.74 7.36
N PRO A 280 -0.80 -1.55 6.21
CA PRO A 280 -1.41 -0.84 5.09
C PRO A 280 -2.70 -1.53 4.66
N SER A 281 -3.78 -0.77 4.53
CA SER A 281 -5.00 -1.24 3.86
C SER A 281 -4.67 -1.77 2.45
N ALA A 282 -5.62 -2.50 1.83
CA ALA A 282 -5.47 -2.91 0.43
C ALA A 282 -5.13 -1.72 -0.47
N LEU A 283 -5.83 -0.60 -0.31
CA LEU A 283 -5.54 0.65 -1.01
C LEU A 283 -4.11 1.17 -0.74
N GLY A 284 -3.64 1.09 0.51
CA GLY A 284 -2.27 1.44 0.88
C GLY A 284 -1.22 0.57 0.17
N ILE A 285 -1.43 -0.74 0.12
CA ILE A 285 -0.57 -1.69 -0.62
C ILE A 285 -0.54 -1.33 -2.11
N HIS A 286 -1.67 -0.97 -2.70
CA HIS A 286 -1.77 -0.52 -4.10
C HIS A 286 -0.98 0.76 -4.39
N ILE A 287 -1.02 1.71 -3.47
CA ILE A 287 -0.27 2.96 -3.58
C ILE A 287 1.23 2.64 -3.59
N ILE A 288 1.70 1.84 -2.64
CA ILE A 288 3.11 1.44 -2.52
C ILE A 288 3.56 0.68 -3.77
N ASP A 289 2.78 -0.30 -4.23
CA ASP A 289 3.11 -1.07 -5.43
C ASP A 289 3.12 -0.19 -6.71
N THR A 290 2.19 0.75 -6.82
CA THR A 290 2.18 1.70 -7.96
C THR A 290 3.39 2.64 -7.91
N GLN A 291 3.78 3.12 -6.72
CA GLN A 291 5.01 3.90 -6.52
C GLN A 291 6.25 3.09 -6.92
N HIS A 292 6.35 1.84 -6.46
CA HIS A 292 7.43 0.91 -6.82
C HIS A 292 7.54 0.75 -8.35
N LYS A 293 6.42 0.51 -9.03
CA LYS A 293 6.37 0.38 -10.49
C LYS A 293 6.83 1.66 -11.21
N ILE A 294 6.47 2.85 -10.72
CA ILE A 294 6.93 4.13 -11.28
C ILE A 294 8.44 4.29 -11.08
N VAL A 295 8.93 4.07 -9.86
CA VAL A 295 10.35 4.20 -9.50
C VAL A 295 11.21 3.28 -10.37
N LEU A 296 10.85 2.00 -10.46
CA LEU A 296 11.55 1.05 -11.34
C LEU A 296 11.51 1.49 -12.80
N SER A 297 10.36 1.94 -13.31
CA SER A 297 10.24 2.35 -14.71
C SER A 297 11.12 3.56 -15.04
N ILE A 298 11.21 4.52 -14.12
CA ILE A 298 12.11 5.68 -14.25
C ILE A 298 13.57 5.25 -14.13
N ALA A 299 13.90 4.49 -13.08
CA ALA A 299 15.27 4.10 -12.74
C ALA A 299 15.90 3.10 -13.73
N THR A 300 15.07 2.40 -14.50
CA THR A 300 15.54 1.44 -15.50
C THR A 300 15.49 1.98 -16.93
N ASN A 301 14.87 3.13 -17.18
CA ASN A 301 14.80 3.75 -18.49
C ASN A 301 16.02 4.64 -18.76
N THR A 302 16.90 4.18 -19.65
CA THR A 302 18.16 4.86 -19.97
C THR A 302 17.94 6.25 -20.55
N ALA A 303 16.92 6.48 -21.37
CA ALA A 303 16.65 7.79 -21.95
C ALA A 303 16.25 8.82 -20.87
N ILE A 304 15.46 8.40 -19.89
CA ILE A 304 15.09 9.25 -18.75
C ILE A 304 16.33 9.54 -17.89
N LEU A 305 17.12 8.53 -17.55
CA LEU A 305 18.34 8.71 -16.76
C LEU A 305 19.37 9.62 -17.45
N ASP A 306 19.58 9.45 -18.75
CA ASP A 306 20.50 10.27 -19.54
C ASP A 306 20.06 11.73 -19.55
N MET A 307 18.75 11.98 -19.68
CA MET A 307 18.18 13.31 -19.63
C MET A 307 18.35 13.95 -18.25
N ILE A 308 18.05 13.22 -17.16
CA ILE A 308 18.23 13.70 -15.78
C ILE A 308 19.69 14.10 -15.55
N LEU A 309 20.64 13.23 -15.89
CA LEU A 309 22.06 13.54 -15.70
C LEU A 309 22.55 14.68 -16.60
N ALA A 310 22.01 14.84 -17.80
CA ALA A 310 22.31 15.98 -18.66
C ALA A 310 21.79 17.30 -18.04
N TRP A 311 20.60 17.28 -17.43
CA TRP A 311 20.01 18.44 -16.76
C TRP A 311 20.76 18.90 -15.52
N LEU A 312 21.48 18.01 -14.82
CA LEU A 312 22.41 18.43 -13.75
C LEU A 312 23.44 19.45 -14.26
N LYS A 313 23.93 19.26 -15.49
CA LYS A 313 24.91 20.14 -16.17
C LYS A 313 24.25 21.28 -16.95
N GLY A 314 22.91 21.35 -16.94
CA GLY A 314 22.11 22.30 -17.70
C GLY A 314 21.92 23.64 -17.00
N LYS A 315 20.85 24.34 -17.37
CA LYS A 315 20.48 25.64 -16.75
C LYS A 315 19.97 25.43 -15.33
N ASN A 316 19.96 26.48 -14.51
CA ASN A 316 19.52 26.41 -13.11
C ASN A 316 18.12 25.80 -12.94
N SER A 317 17.16 26.10 -13.83
CA SER A 317 15.81 25.53 -13.78
C SER A 317 15.79 24.01 -14.01
N GLU A 318 16.57 23.51 -14.96
CA GLU A 318 16.70 22.08 -15.28
C GLU A 318 17.44 21.34 -14.15
N ARG A 319 18.51 21.97 -13.64
CA ARG A 319 19.29 21.45 -12.52
C ARG A 319 18.44 21.25 -11.28
N LYS A 320 17.60 22.22 -10.90
CA LYS A 320 16.68 22.10 -9.74
C LYS A 320 15.70 20.95 -9.89
N VAL A 321 15.14 20.78 -11.10
CA VAL A 321 14.24 19.64 -11.39
C VAL A 321 15.00 18.32 -11.29
N SER A 322 16.19 18.23 -11.88
CA SER A 322 17.01 17.01 -11.82
C SER A 322 17.43 16.64 -10.41
N ILE A 323 17.83 17.61 -9.58
CA ILE A 323 18.18 17.36 -8.17
C ILE A 323 16.95 16.83 -7.43
N GLY A 324 15.78 17.47 -7.63
CA GLY A 324 14.52 17.00 -7.03
C GLY A 324 14.18 15.56 -7.42
N ILE A 325 14.21 15.25 -8.72
CA ILE A 325 13.93 13.89 -9.21
C ILE A 325 14.92 12.88 -8.62
N LEU A 326 16.22 13.19 -8.59
CA LEU A 326 17.22 12.29 -8.02
C LEU A 326 17.02 12.12 -6.51
N THR A 327 16.68 13.18 -5.77
CA THR A 327 16.41 13.08 -4.33
C THR A 327 15.23 12.13 -4.05
N GLU A 328 14.11 12.31 -4.75
CA GLU A 328 12.93 11.43 -4.61
C GLU A 328 13.23 10.01 -5.08
N LEU A 329 13.98 9.86 -6.19
CA LEU A 329 14.38 8.55 -6.68
C LEU A 329 15.23 7.82 -5.64
N MET A 330 16.24 8.48 -5.07
CA MET A 330 17.11 7.88 -4.05
C MET A 330 16.33 7.53 -2.77
N PHE A 331 15.39 8.38 -2.37
CA PHE A 331 14.52 8.14 -1.23
C PHE A 331 13.74 6.84 -1.40
N HIS A 332 13.01 6.69 -2.51
CA HIS A 332 12.23 5.49 -2.76
C HIS A 332 13.06 4.25 -3.09
N THR A 333 14.25 4.41 -3.67
CA THR A 333 15.13 3.26 -3.90
C THR A 333 15.65 2.62 -2.62
N LYS A 334 15.71 3.36 -1.50
CA LYS A 334 16.10 2.78 -0.19
C LYS A 334 15.14 1.70 0.29
N GLU A 335 13.88 1.75 -0.15
CA GLU A 335 12.81 0.83 0.23
C GLU A 335 12.75 -0.42 -0.68
N LEU A 336 13.57 -0.49 -1.74
CA LEU A 336 13.59 -1.60 -2.69
C LEU A 336 14.47 -2.76 -2.22
N GLY A 337 14.35 -3.93 -2.87
CA GLY A 337 15.25 -5.05 -2.62
C GLY A 337 16.70 -4.76 -3.06
N VAL A 338 17.69 -5.35 -2.37
CA VAL A 338 19.13 -5.11 -2.62
C VAL A 338 19.52 -5.29 -4.09
N GLU A 339 18.97 -6.30 -4.78
CA GLU A 339 19.23 -6.55 -6.20
C GLU A 339 18.71 -5.42 -7.11
N GLU A 340 17.52 -4.90 -6.81
CA GLU A 340 16.91 -3.79 -7.57
C GLU A 340 17.71 -2.50 -7.34
N GLN A 341 18.10 -2.24 -6.10
CA GLN A 341 18.99 -1.11 -5.77
C GLN A 341 20.32 -1.21 -6.54
N GLU A 342 20.93 -2.40 -6.61
CA GLU A 342 22.19 -2.60 -7.32
C GLU A 342 22.04 -2.33 -8.82
N LEU A 343 20.95 -2.80 -9.41
CA LEU A 343 20.63 -2.56 -10.81
C LEU A 343 20.50 -1.05 -11.10
N ILE A 344 19.83 -0.31 -10.23
CA ILE A 344 19.59 1.12 -10.39
C ILE A 344 20.89 1.91 -10.26
N VAL A 345 21.70 1.64 -9.24
CA VAL A 345 23.00 2.31 -9.07
C VAL A 345 23.92 2.00 -10.24
N LYS A 346 23.99 0.75 -10.70
CA LYS A 346 24.75 0.38 -11.91
C LYS A 346 24.30 1.15 -13.15
N LYS A 347 22.99 1.36 -13.34
CA LYS A 347 22.46 2.13 -14.48
C LYS A 347 22.77 3.63 -14.39
N LEU A 348 22.68 4.21 -13.19
CA LEU A 348 22.98 5.62 -12.96
C LEU A 348 24.46 5.93 -13.17
N GLU A 349 25.35 5.07 -12.67
CA GLU A 349 26.80 5.25 -12.82
C GLU A 349 27.30 4.84 -14.21
N GLY A 350 26.76 3.76 -14.78
CA GLY A 350 27.28 3.15 -16.00
C GLY A 350 28.75 2.74 -15.84
N SER A 351 29.49 2.67 -16.95
CA SER A 351 30.92 2.34 -16.94
C SER A 351 31.84 3.55 -16.70
N THR A 352 31.28 4.72 -16.40
CA THR A 352 32.01 6.01 -16.38
C THR A 352 31.71 6.85 -15.14
N ASP A 353 31.07 6.26 -14.13
CA ASP A 353 30.70 6.92 -12.88
C ASP A 353 29.97 8.25 -13.10
N ARG A 354 28.97 8.25 -13.99
CA ARG A 354 28.33 9.48 -14.51
C ARG A 354 27.64 10.28 -13.41
N LEU A 355 26.95 9.60 -12.50
CA LEU A 355 26.25 10.22 -11.39
C LEU A 355 27.28 10.84 -10.45
N SER A 356 28.23 10.03 -9.97
CA SER A 356 29.29 10.49 -9.07
C SER A 356 30.03 11.70 -9.65
N ASN A 357 30.48 11.62 -10.90
CA ASN A 357 31.14 12.74 -11.58
C ASN A 357 30.29 14.02 -11.62
N SER A 358 29.00 13.89 -11.92
CA SER A 358 28.10 15.06 -12.02
C SER A 358 27.83 15.68 -10.65
N LEU A 359 27.68 14.88 -9.59
CA LEU A 359 27.52 15.36 -8.22
C LEU A 359 28.74 16.16 -7.76
N PHE A 360 29.95 15.65 -8.03
CA PHE A 360 31.19 16.31 -7.61
C PHE A 360 31.49 17.59 -8.38
N GLU A 361 31.21 17.62 -9.69
CA GLU A 361 31.29 18.85 -10.48
C GLU A 361 30.39 19.93 -9.87
N LEU A 362 29.15 19.58 -9.51
CA LEU A 362 28.20 20.50 -8.90
C LEU A 362 28.60 20.96 -7.49
N LEU A 363 29.04 20.05 -6.63
CA LEU A 363 29.48 20.41 -5.26
C LEU A 363 30.71 21.33 -5.27
N GLY A 364 31.55 21.24 -6.31
CA GLY A 364 32.69 22.13 -6.54
C GLY A 364 32.31 23.54 -7.02
N GLU A 365 31.08 23.75 -7.50
CA GLU A 365 30.61 25.06 -7.95
C GLU A 365 30.29 25.98 -6.76
N ARG A 366 30.76 27.24 -6.83
CA ARG A 366 30.47 28.26 -5.80
C ARG A 366 29.05 28.82 -5.88
N SER A 367 28.33 28.57 -6.98
CA SER A 367 27.03 29.15 -7.29
C SER A 367 25.83 28.30 -6.85
N VAL A 368 26.04 27.13 -6.25
CA VAL A 368 24.94 26.26 -5.80
C VAL A 368 24.33 26.80 -4.50
N GLU A 369 23.01 26.91 -4.47
CA GLU A 369 22.23 27.31 -3.29
C GLU A 369 22.42 26.28 -2.16
N GLU A 370 22.44 26.73 -0.90
CA GLU A 370 22.71 25.89 0.28
C GLU A 370 21.74 24.70 0.40
N HIS A 371 20.46 24.92 0.10
CA HIS A 371 19.44 23.87 0.09
C HIS A 371 19.72 22.78 -0.97
N ASP A 372 20.24 23.15 -2.14
CA ASP A 372 20.60 22.21 -3.20
C ASP A 372 21.86 21.43 -2.82
N VAL A 373 22.79 22.04 -2.08
CA VAL A 373 23.96 21.34 -1.51
C VAL A 373 23.51 20.22 -0.56
N SER A 374 22.58 20.49 0.35
CA SER A 374 22.05 19.46 1.28
C SER A 374 21.44 18.27 0.51
N ARG A 375 20.63 18.52 -0.52
CA ARG A 375 20.06 17.46 -1.37
C ARG A 375 21.12 16.66 -2.10
N LEU A 376 22.13 17.32 -2.68
CA LEU A 376 23.25 16.67 -3.34
C LEU A 376 24.05 15.79 -2.38
N MET A 377 24.25 16.25 -1.14
CA MET A 377 24.92 15.48 -0.09
C MET A 377 24.11 14.24 0.30
N ASN A 378 22.78 14.33 0.41
CA ASN A 378 21.94 13.17 0.68
C ASN A 378 21.99 12.13 -0.45
N ILE A 379 22.04 12.58 -1.72
CA ILE A 379 22.21 11.70 -2.87
C ILE A 379 23.59 11.00 -2.81
N LEU A 380 24.63 11.75 -2.46
CA LEU A 380 25.99 11.22 -2.32
C LEU A 380 26.09 10.22 -1.16
N ASP A 381 25.48 10.51 -0.02
CA ASP A 381 25.41 9.63 1.14
C ASP A 381 24.72 8.30 0.82
N TYR A 382 23.62 8.34 0.06
CA TYR A 382 22.99 7.11 -0.45
C TYR A 382 23.93 6.32 -1.35
N ARG A 383 24.59 6.98 -2.32
CA ARG A 383 25.52 6.32 -3.25
C ARG A 383 26.68 5.63 -2.51
N VAL A 384 27.17 6.27 -1.46
CA VAL A 384 28.23 5.79 -0.58
C VAL A 384 27.77 4.59 0.25
N SER A 385 26.62 4.73 0.91
CA SER A 385 26.06 3.71 1.80
C SER A 385 25.69 2.43 1.06
N PHE A 386 25.30 2.54 -0.21
CA PHE A 386 24.87 1.39 -1.01
C PHE A 386 26.04 0.48 -1.44
N ASN A 387 27.10 1.04 -2.01
CA ASN A 387 28.29 0.27 -2.41
C ASN A 387 29.56 1.09 -2.19
N SER A 388 30.05 1.01 -0.95
CA SER A 388 31.24 1.73 -0.49
C SER A 388 32.51 1.30 -1.22
N GLU A 389 32.62 0.05 -1.67
CA GLU A 389 33.80 -0.45 -2.38
C GLU A 389 33.92 0.18 -3.76
N SER A 390 32.86 0.13 -4.55
CA SER A 390 32.80 0.76 -5.87
C SER A 390 33.03 2.28 -5.77
N PHE A 391 32.49 2.93 -4.74
CA PHE A 391 32.72 4.35 -4.53
C PHE A 391 34.17 4.66 -4.14
N ARG A 392 34.80 3.83 -3.28
CA ARG A 392 36.23 3.95 -2.95
C ARG A 392 37.11 3.84 -4.19
N GLU A 393 36.84 2.89 -5.08
CA GLU A 393 37.56 2.75 -6.35
C GLU A 393 37.45 4.02 -7.20
N PHE A 394 36.26 4.60 -7.32
CA PHE A 394 36.03 5.87 -8.00
C PHE A 394 36.89 7.01 -7.42
N VAL A 395 36.88 7.17 -6.09
CA VAL A 395 37.64 8.22 -5.39
C VAL A 395 39.15 8.06 -5.62
N LEU A 396 39.66 6.82 -5.51
CA LEU A 396 41.07 6.51 -5.75
C LEU A 396 41.48 6.83 -7.20
N ALA A 397 40.60 6.58 -8.18
CA ALA A 397 40.85 6.89 -9.58
C ALA A 397 40.90 8.41 -9.86
N LYS A 398 40.11 9.22 -9.15
CA LYS A 398 39.99 10.67 -9.38
C LYS A 398 41.02 11.57 -8.68
N LYS A 399 41.89 11.01 -7.83
CA LYS A 399 42.99 11.70 -7.11
C LYS A 399 42.56 12.92 -6.26
N CYS A 400 42.35 12.69 -4.96
CA CYS A 400 42.35 13.61 -3.78
C CYS A 400 41.65 15.00 -3.79
N GLY A 401 41.35 15.65 -4.91
CA GLY A 401 40.67 16.96 -4.92
C GLY A 401 39.19 16.90 -4.46
N LEU A 402 38.61 15.70 -4.48
CA LEU A 402 37.25 15.43 -4.04
C LEU A 402 37.08 15.61 -2.52
N PHE A 403 38.08 15.23 -1.75
CA PHE A 403 38.06 15.35 -0.29
C PHE A 403 38.04 16.82 0.14
N GLU A 404 38.81 17.68 -0.52
CA GLU A 404 38.80 19.13 -0.24
C GLU A 404 37.44 19.77 -0.56
N ILE A 405 36.79 19.38 -1.66
CA ILE A 405 35.47 19.90 -2.04
C ILE A 405 34.42 19.53 -1.00
N VAL A 406 34.37 18.24 -0.64
CA VAL A 406 33.42 17.69 0.34
C VAL A 406 33.65 18.31 1.72
N MET A 407 34.90 18.35 2.19
CA MET A 407 35.25 18.98 3.47
C MET A 407 35.03 20.50 3.49
N SER A 408 35.13 21.20 2.35
CA SER A 408 34.86 22.65 2.29
C SER A 408 33.36 22.99 2.38
N LYS A 409 32.49 22.01 2.13
CA LYS A 409 31.03 22.14 2.15
C LYS A 409 30.37 21.49 3.36
N LEU A 410 31.06 20.58 4.04
CA LEU A 410 30.66 19.95 5.30
C LEU A 410 31.20 20.75 6.48
N ILE A 411 30.37 21.64 7.04
CA ILE A 411 30.69 22.29 8.31
C ILE A 411 30.12 21.51 9.51
N ASP A 412 29.09 20.64 9.36
CA ASP A 412 28.42 20.03 10.53
C ASP A 412 28.09 18.51 10.52
N ASP A 413 28.06 17.77 9.40
CA ASP A 413 27.63 16.34 9.41
C ASP A 413 28.75 15.34 9.03
N VAL A 414 29.59 15.00 10.00
CA VAL A 414 30.94 14.44 9.76
C VAL A 414 31.04 12.89 9.91
N CYS A 415 30.02 12.17 10.35
CA CYS A 415 30.25 10.81 10.83
C CYS A 415 30.39 9.71 9.74
N CYS A 416 29.73 9.81 8.60
CA CYS A 416 29.77 8.75 7.57
C CYS A 416 30.98 8.83 6.63
N PHE A 417 31.43 10.05 6.28
CA PHE A 417 32.49 10.25 5.29
C PHE A 417 33.90 9.96 5.81
N ILE A 418 34.14 10.12 7.12
CA ILE A 418 35.46 9.86 7.73
C ILE A 418 35.79 8.36 7.77
N MET A 419 34.80 7.46 7.79
CA MET A 419 35.07 6.02 7.86
C MET A 419 35.46 5.38 6.51
N LEU A 420 35.39 6.13 5.41
CA LEU A 420 35.64 5.62 4.05
C LEU A 420 37.04 5.90 3.53
N PHE A 421 37.76 6.83 4.13
CA PHE A 421 39.18 7.12 3.92
C PHE A 421 40.00 6.55 5.07
#